data_AF-A0AAX1UFG9-F1
#
_entry.id   AF-A0AAX1UFG9-F1
#
_cell.length_a   1.000
_cell.length_b   1.000
_cell.length_c   1.000
_cell.angle_alpha   90.00
_cell.angle_beta   90.00
_cell.angle_gamma   90.00
#
_symmetry.space_group_name_H-M   'P 1'
#
loop_
_entity.id
_entity.type
_entity.pdbx_description
1 polymer ?
#
loop_
_entity_poly.entity_id
_entity_poly.type
_entity_poly.pdbx_seq_one_letter_code
_entity_poly.pdbx_strand_id
1 'polypeptide(L)' 'MKSKSSILSAWREALSETARYLPFGSAMPEDRPGLYRRVARDCGVPIEAVRRAVEASGG' A
#
# COMPACT_ATOMS: atom_id res chain seq x y z
N MET A 1 1.68 11.80 -13.94
CA MET A 1 1.00 10.85 -13.03
C MET A 1 1.90 9.65 -12.84
N LYS A 2 2.18 9.20 -11.61
CA LYS A 2 2.92 7.94 -11.38
C LYS A 2 2.14 6.77 -11.98
N SER A 3 2.85 5.82 -12.58
CA SER A 3 2.26 4.64 -13.22
C SER A 3 1.73 3.64 -12.18
N LYS A 4 0.74 2.81 -12.53
CA LYS A 4 0.20 1.73 -11.68
C LYS A 4 1.30 0.85 -11.06
N SER A 5 2.37 0.58 -11.82
CA SER A 5 3.55 -0.16 -11.34
C SER A 5 4.24 0.51 -10.14
N SER A 6 4.41 1.84 -10.17
CA SER A 6 5.04 2.58 -9.06
C SER A 6 4.20 2.54 -7.78
N ILE A 7 2.87 2.58 -7.90
CA ILE A 7 1.95 2.46 -6.76
C ILE A 7 2.07 1.08 -6.12
N LEU A 8 2.12 0.02 -6.93
CA LEU A 8 2.25 -1.36 -6.44
C LEU A 8 3.62 -1.63 -5.80
N SER A 9 4.70 -1.05 -6.34
CA SER A 9 6.01 -1.13 -5.70
C SER A 9 6.03 -0.45 -4.34
N ALA A 10 5.50 0.78 -4.25
CA ALA A 10 5.40 1.49 -2.97
C ALA A 10 4.48 0.76 -1.97
N TRP A 11 3.41 0.12 -2.45
CA TRP A 11 2.55 -0.73 -1.62
C TRP A 11 3.29 -1.93 -1.02
N ARG A 12 4.07 -2.65 -1.84
CA ARG A 12 4.89 -3.78 -1.37
C ARG A 12 5.94 -3.35 -0.35
N GLU A 13 6.60 -2.23 -0.59
CA GLU A 13 7.58 -1.66 0.33
C GLU A 13 6.94 -1.30 1.68
N ALA A 14 5.79 -0.61 1.66
CA ALA A 14 5.05 -0.25 2.86
C ALA A 14 4.57 -1.48 3.64
N LEU A 15 4.13 -2.54 2.95
CA LEU A 15 3.77 -3.82 3.56
C LEU A 15 4.97 -4.49 4.22
N SER A 16 6.11 -4.59 3.51
CA SER A 16 7.33 -5.20 4.05
C SER A 16 7.88 -4.43 5.25
N GLU A 17 7.86 -3.11 5.21
CA GLU A 17 8.31 -2.29 6.33
C GLU A 17 7.40 -2.47 7.54
N THR A 18 6.08 -2.46 7.33
CA THR A 18 5.10 -2.62 8.40
C THR A 18 5.16 -4.03 9.01
N ALA A 19 5.31 -5.06 8.17
CA ALA A 19 5.46 -6.45 8.59
C ALA A 19 6.66 -6.66 9.54
N ARG A 20 7.75 -5.90 9.40
CA ARG A 20 8.91 -5.99 10.31
C ARG A 20 8.58 -5.62 11.75
N TYR A 21 7.56 -4.80 11.95
CA TYR A 21 7.14 -4.31 13.26
C TYR A 21 5.90 -5.04 13.80
N LEU A 22 5.33 -5.98 13.02
CA LEU A 22 4.15 -6.74 13.42
C LEU A 22 4.52 -8.12 13.95
N PRO A 23 3.91 -8.58 15.05
CA PRO A 23 4.25 -9.84 15.71
C PRO A 23 3.99 -11.08 14.82
N PHE A 24 3.12 -10.97 13.82
CA PHE A 24 2.78 -12.06 12.90
C PHE A 24 3.43 -11.94 11.52
N GLY A 25 4.29 -10.95 11.31
CA GLY A 25 5.04 -10.79 10.05
C GLY A 25 4.19 -10.42 8.83
N SER A 26 2.93 -10.01 9.02
CA SER A 26 2.04 -9.56 7.95
C SER A 26 1.10 -8.46 8.44
N ALA A 27 0.81 -7.51 7.55
CA ALA A 27 -0.19 -6.48 7.80
C ALA A 27 -1.59 -7.09 7.74
N MET A 28 -2.41 -6.78 8.74
CA MET A 28 -3.80 -7.23 8.79
C MET A 28 -4.68 -6.32 7.93
N PRO A 29 -5.90 -6.76 7.57
CA PRO A 29 -6.86 -5.92 6.87
C PRO A 29 -7.13 -4.58 7.56
N GLU A 30 -7.08 -4.53 8.90
CA GLU A 30 -7.27 -3.29 9.65
C GLU A 30 -6.14 -2.26 9.46
N ASP A 31 -4.93 -2.71 9.08
CA ASP A 31 -3.77 -1.84 8.82
C ASP A 31 -3.82 -1.19 7.43
N ARG A 32 -4.57 -1.80 6.49
CA ARG A 32 -4.62 -1.38 5.07
C ARG A 32 -5.02 0.09 4.89
N PRO A 33 -6.00 0.66 5.62
CA PRO A 33 -6.33 2.09 5.51
C PRO A 33 -5.15 3.02 5.81
N GLY A 34 -4.33 2.67 6.81
CA GLY A 34 -3.11 3.42 7.15
C GLY A 34 -2.06 3.32 6.04
N LEU A 35 -1.86 2.11 5.51
CA LEU A 35 -0.95 1.85 4.40
C LEU A 35 -1.38 2.57 3.11
N TYR A 36 -2.68 2.59 2.79
CA TYR A 36 -3.18 3.32 1.62
C TYR A 36 -2.88 4.81 1.71
N ARG A 37 -3.06 5.43 2.89
CA ARG A 37 -2.72 6.84 3.11
C ARG A 37 -1.24 7.12 2.94
N ARG A 38 -0.38 6.24 3.49
CA ARG A 38 1.08 6.34 3.35
C ARG A 38 1.50 6.30 1.88
N VAL A 39 1.07 5.27 1.16
CA VAL A 39 1.41 5.09 -0.25
C VAL A 39 0.83 6.20 -1.13
N ALA A 40 -0.37 6.69 -0.82
CA ALA A 40 -0.98 7.82 -1.52
C ALA A 40 -0.13 9.09 -1.39
N ARG A 41 0.34 9.39 -0.17
CA ARG A 41 1.24 10.51 0.11
C ARG A 41 2.58 10.35 -0.62
N ASP A 42 3.21 9.19 -0.50
CA ASP A 42 4.54 8.92 -1.08
C ASP A 42 4.51 8.87 -2.62
N CYS A 43 3.35 8.54 -3.19
CA CYS A 43 3.12 8.57 -4.63
C CYS A 43 2.54 9.89 -5.16
N GLY A 44 2.06 10.78 -4.31
CA GLY A 44 1.36 12.01 -4.72
C GLY A 44 0.08 11.73 -5.49
N VAL A 45 -0.66 10.68 -5.11
CA VAL A 45 -1.89 10.23 -5.79
C VAL A 45 -3.06 10.15 -4.80
N PRO A 46 -4.31 10.23 -5.26
CA PRO A 46 -5.46 10.00 -4.38
C PRO A 46 -5.47 8.58 -3.83
N ILE A 47 -5.97 8.43 -2.60
CA ILE A 47 -6.11 7.14 -1.90
C ILE A 47 -6.89 6.12 -2.76
N GLU A 48 -7.94 6.57 -3.44
CA GLU A 48 -8.76 5.72 -4.33
C GLU A 48 -7.98 5.13 -5.51
N ALA A 49 -6.92 5.80 -5.97
CA ALA A 49 -6.05 5.26 -7.01
C ALA A 49 -5.16 4.14 -6.46
N VAL A 50 -4.69 4.28 -5.21
CA VAL A 50 -3.96 3.21 -4.51
C VAL A 50 -4.85 2.01 -4.26
N ARG A 51 -6.06 2.24 -3.73
CA ARG A 51 -7.02 1.17 -3.44
C ARG A 51 -7.35 0.37 -4.69
N ARG A 52 -7.71 1.05 -5.80
CA ARG A 52 -7.95 0.41 -7.09
C ARG A 52 -6.75 -0.35 -7.63
N ALA A 53 -5.54 0.19 -7.50
CA ALA A 53 -4.34 -0.48 -7.98
C ALA A 53 -4.09 -1.79 -7.22
N VAL A 54 -4.25 -1.77 -5.89
CA VAL A 54 -4.04 -2.93 -5.00
C VAL A 54 -5.13 -3.98 -5.18
N GLU A 55 -6.40 -3.60 -5.17
CA GLU A 55 -7.54 -4.51 -5.39
C GLU A 55 -7.45 -5.18 -6.77
N ALA A 56 -7.12 -4.42 -7.83
CA ALA A 56 -6.95 -4.96 -9.17
C ALA A 56 -5.70 -5.85 -9.33
N SER A 57 -4.82 -5.92 -8.32
CA SER A 57 -3.62 -6.77 -8.32
C SER A 57 -3.81 -8.05 -7.49
N GLY A 58 -5.01 -8.31 -6.95
CA GLY A 58 -5.28 -9.48 -6.12
C GLY A 58 -5.04 -9.28 -4.63
N GLY A 59 -4.86 -8.03 -4.20
CA GLY A 59 -4.94 -7.61 -2.79
C GLY A 59 -4.05 -8.34 -1.82
#